data_AF-A0A9D4PJE8-F1
#
_entry.id   AF-A0A9D4PJE8-F1
#
_cell.length_a   1.000
_cell.length_b   1.000
_cell.length_c   1.000
_cell.angle_alpha   90.00
_cell.angle_beta   90.00
_cell.angle_gamma   90.00
#
_symmetry.space_group_name_H-M   'P 1'
#
loop_
_entity.id
_entity.type
_entity.pdbx_description
1 polymer ?
#
loop_
_entity_poly.entity_id
_entity_poly.type
_entity_poly.pdbx_seq_one_letter_code
_entity_poly.pdbx_strand_id
1 'polypeptide(L)'
;MADHVREFFAVTGFPQAVGALDGCHFPVSPPKKHATDYYNYKGWYSMILLALVDHRYRFRYIRVGSPGRCHDAGVHAASGLRKVVESAHFKSPQAMIEGTRVAPIILYPDVVQRQQMLWDAKQQFLSKSFRLSRQEAQDTLMQSPPAGTKGRQQKRRVRSRNDSTASDGSGSDTGTMTNGQEAPSKVSSSGPSKTAGPAKKG
;
A
#
# COMPACT_ATOMS: atom_id res chain seq x y z
N MET A 1 -17.34 -24.26 -9.59
CA MET A 1 -17.50 -23.58 -8.28
C MET A 1 -17.52 -24.58 -7.13
N ALA A 2 -18.29 -25.67 -7.23
CA ALA A 2 -18.34 -26.72 -6.20
C ALA A 2 -16.96 -27.32 -5.83
N ASP A 3 -16.12 -27.68 -6.81
CA ASP A 3 -14.77 -28.21 -6.50
C ASP A 3 -13.91 -27.19 -5.75
N HIS A 4 -13.97 -25.93 -6.15
CA HIS A 4 -13.24 -24.86 -5.48
C HIS A 4 -13.70 -24.67 -4.03
N VAL A 5 -15.01 -24.72 -3.76
CA VAL A 5 -15.56 -24.67 -2.40
C VAL A 5 -15.05 -25.85 -1.56
N ARG A 6 -15.07 -27.06 -2.13
CA ARG A 6 -14.58 -28.26 -1.45
C ARG A 6 -13.09 -28.17 -1.12
N GLU A 7 -12.28 -27.74 -2.07
CA GLU A 7 -10.83 -27.55 -1.88
C GLU A 7 -10.54 -26.45 -0.85
N PHE A 8 -11.30 -25.35 -0.88
CA PHE A 8 -11.17 -24.28 0.10
C PHE A 8 -11.55 -24.74 1.50
N PHE A 9 -12.63 -25.51 1.64
CA PHE A 9 -13.01 -26.14 2.91
C PHE A 9 -11.93 -27.10 3.41
N ALA A 10 -11.34 -27.93 2.54
CA ALA A 10 -10.29 -28.87 2.93
C ALA A 10 -9.04 -28.18 3.51
N VAL A 11 -8.71 -26.98 3.02
CA VAL A 11 -7.55 -26.20 3.50
C VAL A 11 -7.89 -25.36 4.74
N THR A 12 -9.10 -24.79 4.79
CA THR A 12 -9.43 -23.74 5.78
C THR A 12 -10.41 -24.15 6.86
N GLY A 13 -11.17 -25.22 6.63
CA GLY A 13 -12.27 -25.65 7.49
C GLY A 13 -13.54 -24.81 7.39
N PHE A 14 -13.60 -23.79 6.52
CA PHE A 14 -14.80 -22.94 6.37
C PHE A 14 -15.73 -23.46 5.28
N PRO A 15 -16.92 -23.95 5.62
CA PRO A 15 -17.81 -24.52 4.63
C PRO A 15 -18.40 -23.40 3.76
N GLN A 16 -18.65 -23.70 2.48
CA GLN A 16 -19.13 -22.74 1.47
C GLN A 16 -18.19 -21.54 1.21
N ALA A 17 -17.01 -21.47 1.83
CA ALA A 17 -16.06 -20.40 1.56
C ALA A 17 -15.45 -20.55 0.16
N VAL A 18 -15.42 -19.44 -0.58
CA VAL A 18 -14.86 -19.40 -1.95
C VAL A 18 -13.60 -18.55 -2.06
N GLY A 19 -13.24 -17.85 -1.00
CA GLY A 19 -12.11 -16.94 -1.01
C GLY A 19 -12.05 -16.09 0.25
N ALA A 20 -10.88 -15.48 0.46
CA ALA A 20 -10.66 -14.47 1.49
C ALA A 20 -10.42 -13.12 0.83
N LEU A 21 -11.12 -12.08 1.27
CA LEU A 21 -11.02 -10.71 0.78
C LEU A 21 -10.29 -9.84 1.80
N ASP A 22 -9.29 -9.08 1.36
CA ASP A 22 -8.46 -8.23 2.24
C ASP A 22 -7.94 -6.98 1.51
N GLY A 23 -7.87 -5.85 2.23
CA GLY A 23 -7.16 -4.65 1.82
C GLY A 23 -5.69 -4.65 2.25
N CYS A 24 -4.81 -4.50 1.27
CA CYS A 24 -3.38 -4.29 1.49
C CYS A 24 -2.99 -2.85 1.17
N HIS A 25 -2.30 -2.18 2.09
CA HIS A 25 -1.70 -0.88 1.84
C HIS A 25 -0.37 -1.04 1.10
N PHE A 26 -0.21 -0.31 0.00
CA PHE A 26 1.03 -0.19 -0.77
C PHE A 26 1.58 1.24 -0.63
N PRO A 27 2.88 1.41 -0.32
CA PRO A 27 3.48 2.74 -0.19
C PRO A 27 3.40 3.52 -1.49
N VAL A 28 3.06 4.82 -1.40
CA VAL A 28 3.03 5.73 -2.55
C VAL A 28 3.53 7.11 -2.16
N SER A 29 3.96 7.89 -3.16
CA SER A 29 4.27 9.31 -3.03
C SER A 29 3.18 10.14 -3.71
N PRO A 30 2.09 10.49 -2.99
CA PRO A 30 0.97 11.20 -3.58
C PRO A 30 1.33 12.68 -3.87
N PRO A 31 0.65 13.32 -4.84
CA PRO A 31 0.78 14.76 -5.05
C PRO A 31 0.38 15.56 -3.79
N LYS A 32 1.10 16.66 -3.50
CA LYS A 32 0.88 17.49 -2.30
C LYS A 32 -0.59 17.91 -2.09
N LYS A 33 -1.30 18.22 -3.18
CA LYS A 33 -2.70 18.69 -3.16
C LYS A 33 -3.68 17.68 -2.54
N HIS A 34 -3.37 16.38 -2.61
CA HIS A 34 -4.25 15.30 -2.14
C HIS A 34 -3.55 14.33 -1.17
N ALA A 35 -2.37 14.69 -0.66
CA ALA A 35 -1.53 13.78 0.12
C ALA A 35 -2.25 13.22 1.37
N THR A 36 -3.09 14.03 1.99
CA THR A 36 -3.86 13.64 3.19
C THR A 36 -4.81 12.46 2.94
N ASP A 37 -5.33 12.29 1.73
CA ASP A 37 -6.23 11.18 1.39
C ASP A 37 -5.49 9.84 1.35
N TYR A 38 -4.19 9.88 1.10
CA TYR A 38 -3.32 8.69 1.07
C TYR A 38 -2.69 8.40 2.44
N TYR A 39 -2.78 9.31 3.40
CA TYR A 39 -2.23 9.10 4.73
C TYR A 39 -3.10 8.12 5.52
N ASN A 40 -2.56 6.93 5.79
CA ASN A 40 -3.30 5.84 6.44
C ASN A 40 -3.24 5.92 7.97
N TYR A 41 -4.02 5.05 8.62
CA TYR A 41 -4.06 4.93 10.08
C TYR A 41 -2.74 4.48 10.73
N LYS A 42 -1.81 3.95 9.93
CA LYS A 42 -0.47 3.53 10.36
C LYS A 42 0.58 4.65 10.25
N GLY A 43 0.18 5.86 9.84
CA GLY A 43 1.05 7.03 9.80
C GLY A 43 1.94 7.14 8.57
N TRP A 44 1.57 6.52 7.44
CA TRP A 44 2.33 6.65 6.19
C TRP A 44 1.43 6.75 4.96
N TYR A 45 1.98 7.30 3.87
CA TYR A 45 1.24 7.47 2.61
C TYR A 45 1.13 6.16 1.84
N SER A 46 -0.10 5.78 1.51
CA SER A 46 -0.39 4.51 0.88
C SER A 46 -1.60 4.58 -0.05
N MET A 47 -1.68 3.61 -0.96
CA MET A 47 -2.89 3.26 -1.69
C MET A 47 -3.32 1.85 -1.29
N ILE A 48 -4.62 1.57 -1.37
CA ILE A 48 -5.20 0.27 -1.03
C ILE A 48 -5.32 -0.58 -2.29
N LEU A 49 -4.87 -1.82 -2.16
CA LEU A 49 -5.15 -2.94 -3.04
C LEU A 49 -6.09 -3.88 -2.31
N LEU A 50 -7.34 -3.99 -2.76
CA LEU A 50 -8.28 -4.97 -2.28
C LEU A 50 -8.16 -6.24 -3.13
N ALA A 51 -7.87 -7.38 -2.51
CA ALA A 51 -7.68 -8.65 -3.21
C ALA A 51 -8.55 -9.76 -2.64
N LEU A 52 -9.18 -10.53 -3.52
CA LEU A 52 -9.78 -11.82 -3.22
C LEU A 52 -8.78 -12.91 -3.59
N VAL A 53 -8.42 -13.76 -2.64
CA VAL A 53 -7.51 -14.89 -2.85
C VAL A 53 -8.21 -16.23 -2.63
N ASP A 54 -7.82 -17.24 -3.41
CA ASP A 54 -8.25 -18.62 -3.21
C ASP A 54 -7.36 -19.39 -2.24
N HIS A 55 -7.73 -20.65 -1.98
CA HIS A 55 -7.02 -21.59 -1.11
C HIS A 55 -5.61 -21.96 -1.63
N ARG A 56 -5.29 -21.64 -2.88
CA ARG A 56 -3.94 -21.82 -3.46
C ARG A 56 -3.16 -20.52 -3.51
N TYR A 57 -3.60 -19.51 -2.77
CA TYR A 57 -2.99 -18.17 -2.73
C TYR A 57 -2.99 -17.45 -4.07
N ARG A 58 -3.91 -17.80 -4.98
CA ARG A 58 -4.04 -17.14 -6.28
C ARG A 58 -5.05 -16.01 -6.19
N PHE A 59 -4.69 -14.87 -6.76
CA PHE A 59 -5.62 -13.75 -6.89
C PHE A 59 -6.78 -14.12 -7.83
N ARG A 60 -8.01 -14.04 -7.31
CA ARG A 60 -9.25 -14.23 -8.05
C ARG A 60 -9.87 -12.91 -8.47
N TYR A 61 -9.62 -11.86 -7.69
CA TYR A 61 -10.03 -10.49 -7.97
C TYR A 61 -9.04 -9.53 -7.34
N ILE A 62 -8.74 -8.44 -8.03
CA ILE A 62 -7.91 -7.34 -7.53
C ILE A 62 -8.58 -6.01 -7.88
N ARG A 63 -8.61 -5.10 -6.93
CA ARG A 63 -8.90 -3.67 -7.15
C ARG A 63 -7.78 -2.85 -6.54
N VAL A 64 -7.16 -2.00 -7.34
CA VAL A 64 -6.08 -1.10 -6.92
C VAL A 64 -6.54 0.34 -7.11
N GLY A 65 -6.03 1.27 -6.29
CA GLY A 65 -6.18 2.71 -6.56
C GLY A 65 -6.92 3.48 -5.49
N SER A 66 -7.51 2.81 -4.49
CA SER A 66 -8.20 3.51 -3.41
C SER A 66 -7.20 4.24 -2.51
N PRO A 67 -7.47 5.49 -2.08
CA PRO A 67 -6.59 6.19 -1.16
C PRO A 67 -6.40 5.46 0.18
N GLY A 68 -5.21 5.57 0.77
CA GLY A 68 -4.81 4.91 2.01
C GLY A 68 -5.65 5.26 3.25
N ARG A 69 -6.45 6.32 3.20
CA ARG A 69 -7.38 6.67 4.27
C ARG A 69 -8.72 5.94 4.19
N CYS A 70 -9.04 5.29 3.07
CA CYS A 70 -10.28 4.56 2.91
C CYS A 70 -10.32 3.29 3.80
N HIS A 71 -11.52 2.87 4.18
CA HIS A 71 -11.73 1.57 4.84
C HIS A 71 -11.99 0.46 3.81
N ASP A 72 -11.54 -0.76 4.09
CA ASP A 72 -11.75 -1.95 3.24
C ASP A 72 -13.21 -2.14 2.84
N ALA A 73 -14.15 -1.93 3.78
CA ALA A 73 -15.58 -2.02 3.52
C ALA A 73 -16.04 -1.00 2.45
N GLY A 74 -15.53 0.22 2.50
CA GLY A 74 -15.81 1.26 1.50
C GLY A 74 -15.18 0.93 0.14
N VAL A 75 -13.95 0.40 0.13
CA VAL A 75 -13.28 -0.05 -1.10
C VAL A 75 -14.04 -1.20 -1.75
N HIS A 76 -14.50 -2.18 -0.96
CA HIS A 76 -15.35 -3.28 -1.41
C HIS A 76 -16.69 -2.77 -1.92
N ALA A 77 -17.34 -1.84 -1.20
CA ALA A 77 -18.64 -1.30 -1.59
C ALA A 77 -18.62 -0.59 -2.96
N ALA A 78 -17.48 0.01 -3.31
CA ALA A 78 -17.24 0.65 -4.60
C ALA A 78 -16.71 -0.32 -5.68
N SER A 79 -16.43 -1.58 -5.32
CA SER A 79 -15.77 -2.59 -6.15
C SER A 79 -16.70 -3.30 -7.15
N GLY A 80 -16.14 -3.81 -8.25
CA GLY A 80 -16.89 -4.69 -9.16
C GLY A 80 -17.27 -6.01 -8.50
N LEU A 81 -16.45 -6.48 -7.55
CA LEU A 81 -16.70 -7.69 -6.77
C LEU A 81 -18.03 -7.63 -6.01
N ARG A 82 -18.42 -6.45 -5.50
CA ARG A 82 -19.72 -6.26 -4.84
C ARG A 82 -20.88 -6.74 -5.71
N LYS A 83 -20.88 -6.39 -7.01
CA LYS A 83 -21.95 -6.77 -7.94
C LYS A 83 -22.03 -8.30 -8.11
N VAL A 84 -20.88 -8.97 -8.08
CA VAL A 84 -20.82 -10.44 -8.15
C VAL A 84 -21.39 -11.07 -6.88
N VAL A 85 -20.98 -10.57 -5.71
CA VAL A 85 -21.48 -11.04 -4.41
C VAL A 85 -22.97 -10.77 -4.23
N GLU A 86 -23.46 -9.67 -4.80
CA GLU A 86 -24.88 -9.30 -4.76
C GLU A 86 -25.74 -10.04 -5.79
N SER A 87 -25.13 -10.75 -6.75
CA SER A 87 -25.84 -11.48 -7.80
C SER A 87 -26.69 -12.62 -7.24
N ALA A 88 -27.80 -12.93 -7.93
CA ALA A 88 -28.68 -14.03 -7.55
C ALA A 88 -27.95 -15.37 -7.48
N HIS A 89 -26.99 -15.60 -8.39
CA HIS A 89 -26.20 -16.82 -8.42
C HIS A 89 -25.31 -17.00 -7.18
N PHE A 90 -24.74 -15.91 -6.66
CA PHE A 90 -23.90 -15.96 -5.47
C PHE A 90 -24.72 -16.06 -4.18
N LYS A 91 -25.91 -15.46 -4.16
CA LYS A 91 -26.83 -15.49 -3.01
C LYS A 91 -27.69 -16.75 -2.94
N SER A 92 -27.85 -17.48 -4.05
CA SER A 92 -28.61 -18.73 -4.03
C SER A 92 -27.88 -19.79 -3.21
N PRO A 93 -28.55 -20.49 -2.28
CA PRO A 93 -27.94 -21.59 -1.55
C PRO A 93 -27.43 -22.69 -2.48
N GLN A 94 -26.19 -23.13 -2.26
CA GLN A 94 -25.54 -24.15 -3.10
C GLN A 94 -25.24 -25.44 -2.35
N ALA A 95 -25.38 -25.46 -1.02
CA ALA A 95 -25.22 -26.69 -0.23
C ALA A 95 -26.13 -26.72 1.01
N MET A 96 -26.32 -27.94 1.53
CA MET A 96 -26.93 -28.22 2.83
C MET A 96 -25.83 -28.51 3.85
N ILE A 97 -25.81 -27.78 4.96
CA ILE A 97 -24.89 -27.99 6.08
C ILE A 97 -25.75 -28.10 7.34
N GLU A 98 -25.68 -29.25 8.02
CA GLU A 98 -26.44 -29.50 9.25
C GLU A 98 -27.95 -29.17 9.13
N GLY A 99 -28.55 -29.52 8.00
CA GLY A 99 -29.97 -29.24 7.72
C GLY A 99 -30.26 -27.80 7.26
N THR A 100 -29.26 -26.94 7.15
CA THR A 100 -29.40 -25.54 6.72
C THR A 100 -28.90 -25.34 5.29
N ARG A 101 -29.69 -24.66 4.45
CA ARG A 101 -29.27 -24.25 3.11
C ARG A 101 -28.34 -23.03 3.20
N VAL A 102 -27.09 -23.19 2.75
CA VAL A 102 -26.07 -22.15 2.83
C VAL A 102 -25.58 -21.77 1.43
N ALA A 103 -25.47 -20.46 1.19
CA ALA A 103 -24.91 -19.89 -0.03
C ALA A 103 -23.38 -19.74 0.07
N PRO A 104 -22.66 -19.62 -1.05
CA PRO A 104 -21.25 -19.28 -1.05
C PRO A 104 -20.93 -18.05 -0.20
N ILE A 105 -19.82 -18.10 0.55
CA ILE A 105 -19.36 -17.01 1.40
C ILE A 105 -17.95 -16.54 1.02
N ILE A 106 -17.70 -15.25 1.18
CA ILE A 106 -16.36 -14.67 1.14
C ILE A 106 -15.96 -14.36 2.58
N LEU A 107 -14.77 -14.78 2.99
CA LEU A 107 -14.24 -14.50 4.32
C LEU A 107 -13.71 -13.06 4.38
N TYR A 108 -14.12 -12.34 5.43
CA TYR A 108 -13.77 -10.94 5.74
C TYR A 108 -12.75 -10.88 6.91
N PRO A 109 -12.24 -9.69 7.31
CA PRO A 109 -11.03 -9.53 8.13
C PRO A 109 -10.93 -10.25 9.47
N ASP A 110 -12.05 -10.72 10.00
CA ASP A 110 -12.11 -11.19 11.39
C ASP A 110 -11.66 -12.65 11.59
N VAL A 111 -11.07 -13.27 10.56
CA VAL A 111 -10.67 -14.69 10.60
C VAL A 111 -9.15 -14.79 10.69
N VAL A 112 -8.61 -15.38 11.77
CA VAL A 112 -7.15 -15.51 12.01
C VAL A 112 -6.43 -16.22 10.85
N GLN A 113 -7.04 -17.25 10.25
CA GLN A 113 -6.46 -17.93 9.08
C GLN A 113 -6.20 -16.98 7.88
N ARG A 114 -6.90 -15.82 7.78
CA ARG A 114 -6.71 -14.82 6.70
C ARG A 114 -5.31 -14.19 6.71
N GLN A 115 -4.80 -13.77 7.87
CA GLN A 115 -3.55 -13.01 7.93
C GLN A 115 -2.38 -13.85 7.43
N GLN A 116 -2.39 -15.14 7.78
CA GLN A 116 -1.41 -16.09 7.28
C GLN A 116 -1.55 -16.26 5.76
N MET A 117 -2.77 -16.48 5.27
CA MET A 117 -2.98 -16.71 3.84
C MET A 117 -2.57 -15.52 2.97
N LEU A 118 -2.87 -14.30 3.40
CA LEU A 118 -2.47 -13.12 2.65
C LEU A 118 -0.99 -12.82 2.79
N TRP A 119 -0.39 -13.07 3.95
CA TRP A 119 1.05 -12.96 4.12
C TRP A 119 1.77 -13.88 3.13
N ASP A 120 1.37 -15.13 3.05
CA ASP A 120 1.96 -16.11 2.14
C ASP A 120 1.74 -15.72 0.68
N ALA A 121 0.55 -15.25 0.31
CA ALA A 121 0.26 -14.72 -1.03
C ALA A 121 1.14 -13.50 -1.36
N LYS A 122 1.32 -12.57 -0.40
CA LYS A 122 2.21 -11.41 -0.56
C LYS A 122 3.66 -11.84 -0.73
N GLN A 123 4.15 -12.80 0.06
CA GLN A 123 5.50 -13.33 -0.07
C GLN A 123 5.71 -14.02 -1.42
N GLN A 124 4.73 -14.79 -1.90
CA GLN A 124 4.78 -15.39 -3.22
C GLN A 124 4.77 -14.34 -4.33
N PHE A 125 3.92 -13.31 -4.23
CA PHE A 125 3.87 -12.23 -5.20
C PHE A 125 5.19 -11.45 -5.23
N LEU A 126 5.64 -10.95 -4.07
CA LEU A 126 6.88 -10.18 -3.96
C LEU A 126 8.10 -10.99 -4.40
N SER A 127 8.19 -12.27 -4.02
CA SER A 127 9.30 -13.13 -4.44
C SER A 127 9.28 -13.47 -5.93
N LYS A 128 8.12 -13.50 -6.59
CA LYS A 128 8.00 -13.66 -8.05
C LYS A 128 8.31 -12.36 -8.76
N SER A 129 7.74 -11.24 -8.33
CA SER A 129 8.00 -9.90 -8.89
C SER A 129 9.48 -9.52 -8.79
N PHE A 130 10.16 -9.89 -7.70
CA PHE A 130 11.60 -9.69 -7.55
C PHE A 130 12.43 -10.61 -8.45
N ARG A 131 11.97 -11.85 -8.69
CA ARG A 131 12.62 -12.77 -9.64
C ARG A 131 12.46 -12.30 -11.08
N LEU A 132 11.27 -11.83 -11.45
CA LEU A 132 10.98 -11.28 -12.78
C LEU A 132 11.75 -9.99 -13.04
N SER A 133 11.81 -9.06 -12.09
CA SER A 133 12.60 -7.83 -12.28
C SER A 133 14.10 -8.12 -12.41
N ARG A 134 14.61 -9.14 -11.71
CA ARG A 134 16.00 -9.60 -11.86
C ARG A 134 16.25 -10.23 -13.23
N GLN A 135 15.30 -11.03 -13.72
CA GLN A 135 15.39 -11.65 -15.05
C GLN A 135 15.31 -10.58 -16.16
N GLU A 136 14.37 -9.64 -16.08
CA GLU A 136 14.25 -8.53 -17.02
C GLU A 136 15.50 -7.64 -17.02
N ALA A 137 16.09 -7.37 -15.86
CA ALA A 137 17.36 -6.65 -15.76
C ALA A 137 18.53 -7.44 -16.39
N GLN A 138 18.57 -8.76 -16.22
CA GLN A 138 19.58 -9.63 -16.83
C GLN A 138 19.40 -9.71 -18.35
N ASP A 139 18.17 -9.85 -18.83
CA ASP A 139 17.85 -9.91 -20.26
C ASP A 139 18.13 -8.56 -20.94
N THR A 140 17.83 -7.44 -20.28
CA THR A 140 18.18 -6.08 -20.76
C THR A 140 19.70 -5.89 -20.86
N LEU A 141 20.47 -6.42 -19.90
CA LEU A 141 21.92 -6.36 -19.93
C LEU A 141 22.49 -7.21 -21.08
N MET A 142 21.93 -8.39 -21.33
CA MET A 142 22.35 -9.30 -22.40
C MET A 142 21.96 -8.82 -23.81
N GLN A 143 20.97 -7.92 -23.92
CA GLN A 143 20.54 -7.31 -25.19
C GLN A 143 21.28 -6.00 -25.51
N SER A 144 22.15 -5.51 -24.62
CA SER A 144 22.96 -4.32 -24.89
C SER A 144 24.16 -4.65 -25.81
N PRO A 145 24.45 -3.84 -26.85
CA PRO A 145 25.64 -4.06 -27.68
C PRO A 145 26.91 -3.97 -26.82
N PRO A 146 27.93 -4.82 -27.07
CA PRO A 146 29.15 -4.78 -26.28
C PRO A 146 29.80 -3.40 -26.35
N ALA A 147 29.98 -2.77 -25.19
CA ALA A 147 30.67 -1.50 -25.07
C ALA A 147 32.11 -1.66 -25.58
N GLY A 148 32.42 -1.03 -26.72
CA GLY A 148 33.75 -1.01 -27.29
C GLY A 148 34.77 -0.50 -26.26
N THR A 149 35.81 -1.29 -26.03
CA THR A 149 36.88 -1.00 -25.08
C THR A 149 37.65 0.24 -25.55
N LYS A 150 37.30 1.43 -25.07
CA LYS A 150 38.13 2.63 -25.29
C LYS A 150 39.37 2.52 -24.40
N GLY A 151 40.51 2.28 -25.06
CA GLY A 151 41.83 2.23 -24.44
C GLY A 151 42.08 3.47 -23.57
N ARG A 152 42.43 3.21 -22.31
CA ARG A 152 42.83 4.23 -21.33
C ARG A 152 44.19 4.80 -21.74
N GLN A 153 44.21 5.90 -22.50
CA GLN A 153 45.43 6.67 -22.70
C GLN A 153 45.84 7.32 -21.38
N GLN A 154 46.95 6.83 -20.82
CA GLN A 154 47.59 7.38 -19.63
C GLN A 154 48.29 8.69 -20.00
N LYS A 155 47.63 9.82 -19.73
CA LYS A 155 48.22 11.16 -19.91
C LYS A 155 49.32 11.36 -18.85
N ARG A 156 50.57 11.11 -19.23
CA ARG A 156 51.77 11.44 -18.43
C ARG A 156 51.76 12.95 -18.14
N ARG A 157 51.45 13.35 -16.90
CA ARG A 157 51.66 14.73 -16.42
C ARG A 157 53.15 14.95 -16.22
N VAL A 158 53.77 15.68 -17.13
CA VAL A 158 55.10 16.29 -16.92
C VAL A 158 54.91 17.40 -15.88
N ARG A 159 55.65 17.30 -14.76
CA ARG A 159 55.75 18.38 -13.77
C ARG A 159 56.81 19.36 -14.26
N SER A 160 56.43 20.58 -14.62
CA SER A 160 57.36 21.72 -14.62
C SER A 160 57.03 22.62 -13.43
N ARG A 161 58.03 22.75 -12.55
CA ARG A 161 58.11 23.80 -11.54
C ARG A 161 58.16 25.16 -12.24
N ASN A 162 57.51 26.16 -11.69
CA ASN A 162 58.01 27.53 -11.67
C ASN A 162 57.47 28.24 -10.44
N ASP A 163 58.39 28.96 -9.80
CA ASP A 163 58.32 29.67 -8.54
C ASP A 163 57.61 31.04 -8.65
N SER A 164 57.25 31.55 -7.47
CA SER A 164 57.11 32.97 -7.08
C SER A 164 55.85 33.70 -7.59
N THR A 165 55.12 34.52 -6.84
CA THR A 165 55.41 35.37 -5.66
C THR A 165 54.16 35.55 -4.78
N ALA A 166 54.38 35.86 -3.50
CA ALA A 166 53.37 36.27 -2.52
C ALA A 166 52.87 37.70 -2.76
N SER A 167 51.63 37.98 -2.34
CA SER A 167 51.21 39.32 -1.89
C SER A 167 50.00 39.20 -0.95
N ASP A 168 50.17 39.77 0.24
CA ASP A 168 49.23 39.87 1.34
C ASP A 168 47.99 40.73 1.03
N GLY A 169 46.92 40.51 1.80
CA GLY A 169 45.70 41.32 1.73
C GLY A 169 44.73 40.98 2.85
N SER A 170 45.02 41.46 4.05
CA SER A 170 44.17 41.51 5.24
C SER A 170 42.95 42.40 5.05
N GLY A 171 41.80 42.01 5.61
CA GLY A 171 40.59 42.85 5.66
C GLY A 171 39.52 42.25 6.56
N SER A 172 39.60 42.57 7.85
CA SER A 172 38.55 42.42 8.87
C SER A 172 37.37 43.35 8.56
N ASP A 173 36.13 42.90 8.78
CA ASP A 173 35.22 43.74 9.56
C ASP A 173 34.03 43.00 10.20
N THR A 174 33.52 43.68 11.22
CA THR A 174 32.69 43.26 12.34
C THR A 174 31.21 43.62 12.13
N GLY A 175 30.30 42.93 12.83
CA GLY A 175 28.87 43.24 12.78
C GLY A 175 28.04 42.39 13.74
N THR A 176 27.77 42.94 14.92
CA THR A 176 27.11 42.34 16.09
C THR A 176 25.62 42.70 16.17
N MET A 177 24.83 41.89 16.92
CA MET A 177 23.55 42.20 17.62
C MET A 177 22.25 42.26 16.76
N THR A 178 21.05 41.81 17.17
CA THR A 178 20.46 41.49 18.50
C THR A 178 19.13 40.72 18.36
N ASN A 179 18.73 40.15 19.51
CA ASN A 179 17.49 39.48 19.95
C ASN A 179 16.13 40.09 19.51
N GLY A 180 15.10 39.23 19.48
CA GLY A 180 13.68 39.62 19.48
C GLY A 180 12.75 38.43 19.76
N GLN A 181 12.37 38.26 21.03
CA GLN A 181 11.33 37.34 21.53
C GLN A 181 9.93 37.83 21.08
N GLU A 182 8.98 36.91 20.82
CA GLU A 182 7.71 36.81 21.60
C GLU A 182 6.75 35.73 21.07
N ALA A 183 6.25 34.94 22.01
CA ALA A 183 4.95 34.27 22.05
C ALA A 183 4.48 34.37 23.52
N PRO A 184 3.23 34.06 23.92
CA PRO A 184 1.96 33.95 23.20
C PRO A 184 0.82 34.79 23.87
N SER A 185 -0.37 34.89 23.27
CA SER A 185 -1.60 35.27 24.00
C SER A 185 -2.77 34.32 23.72
N LYS A 186 -3.34 33.81 24.82
CA LYS A 186 -4.63 33.12 24.98
C LYS A 186 -5.78 34.13 24.96
N VAL A 187 -7.02 33.59 24.86
CA VAL A 187 -8.36 34.11 25.23
C VAL A 187 -9.30 33.97 24.02
N SER A 188 -10.52 33.43 24.06
CA SER A 188 -11.35 32.73 25.06
C SER A 188 -12.62 32.20 24.36
N SER A 189 -13.14 31.09 24.88
CA SER A 189 -14.54 30.61 24.90
C SER A 189 -15.66 31.34 24.13
N SER A 190 -16.43 30.56 23.36
CA SER A 190 -17.91 30.48 23.46
C SER A 190 -18.44 29.25 22.68
N GLY A 191 -19.24 28.41 23.34
CA GLY A 191 -20.00 27.32 22.71
C GLY A 191 -21.37 27.80 22.22
N PRO A 192 -22.15 26.91 21.57
CA PRO A 192 -23.46 26.65 22.16
C PRO A 192 -23.97 25.19 22.05
N SER A 193 -24.62 24.81 23.16
CA SER A 193 -25.96 24.19 23.30
C SER A 193 -26.33 22.90 22.57
N LYS A 194 -26.66 21.89 23.39
CA LYS A 194 -27.41 20.67 23.08
C LYS A 194 -28.91 20.99 22.99
N THR A 195 -29.60 20.47 21.99
CA THR A 195 -31.06 20.34 21.96
C THR A 195 -31.46 18.87 22.15
N ALA A 196 -32.22 18.61 23.21
CA ALA A 196 -32.88 17.34 23.50
C ALA A 196 -34.26 17.29 22.82
N GLY A 197 -34.67 16.11 22.36
CA GLY A 197 -36.01 15.77 21.87
C GLY A 197 -36.51 14.46 22.50
N PRO A 198 -37.84 14.22 22.54
CA PRO A 198 -38.50 13.76 23.76
C PRO A 198 -38.78 12.25 23.84
N ALA A 199 -39.04 11.82 25.09
CA ALA A 199 -39.56 10.52 25.47
C ALA A 199 -41.01 10.30 25.00
N LYS A 200 -41.34 9.06 24.60
CA LYS A 200 -42.70 8.52 24.65
C LYS A 200 -42.68 7.12 25.26
N LYS A 201 -43.51 6.96 26.29
CA LYS A 201 -44.01 5.69 26.83
C LYS A 201 -44.99 5.06 25.84
N GLY A 202 -45.01 3.74 25.80
CA GLY A 202 -45.94 2.89 25.07
C GLY A 202 -45.44 1.46 25.16
#